data_AF-A0A3D4Y6M9-F1
#
_entry.id   AF-A0A3D4Y6M9-F1
#
_cell.length_a   1.000
_cell.length_b   1.000
_cell.length_c   1.000
_cell.angle_alpha   90.00
_cell.angle_beta   90.00
_cell.angle_gamma   90.00
#
_symmetry.space_group_name_H-M   'P 1'
#
loop_
_entity.id
_entity.type
_entity.pdbx_description
1 polymer ?
#
loop_
_entity_poly.entity_id
_entity_poly.type
_entity_poly.pdbx_seq_one_letter_code
_entity_poly.pdbx_strand_id
1 'polypeptide(L)'
;MAEETNFSQGEAEEVKYQERKRLLFFGLPWTFTKYTISQDMITVDEGLIKVEENDCYMYKVQDVKLTATLPERIFGLGTIICYTGDVTDKELRLSHIKHAKEIKNYLLKASEAARIKRRTLNMQDIGAGIADDVDL
;
A
#
# COMPACT_ATOMS: atom_id res chain seq x y z
N MET A 1 -10.11 -27.65 -25.71
CA MET A 1 -9.08 -28.05 -24.74
C MET A 1 -7.82 -27.27 -25.06
N ALA A 2 -7.28 -26.58 -24.04
CA ALA A 2 -6.17 -25.62 -24.03
C ALA A 2 -6.50 -24.22 -24.59
N GLU A 3 -6.22 -23.09 -23.94
CA GLU A 3 -5.79 -22.79 -22.57
C GLU A 3 -5.92 -21.27 -22.41
N GLU A 4 -6.48 -20.85 -21.29
CA GLU A 4 -6.67 -19.46 -20.89
C GLU A 4 -5.32 -18.81 -20.59
N THR A 5 -4.85 -17.89 -21.44
CA THR A 5 -3.69 -17.05 -21.10
C THR A 5 -3.84 -15.67 -21.70
N ASN A 6 -4.68 -14.82 -21.10
CA ASN A 6 -4.53 -13.37 -21.21
C ASN A 6 -5.10 -12.72 -19.94
N PHE A 7 -4.49 -13.05 -18.80
CA PHE A 7 -4.66 -12.27 -17.58
C PHE A 7 -3.93 -10.94 -17.80
N SER A 8 -4.73 -9.91 -18.07
CA SER A 8 -4.46 -8.48 -17.94
C SER A 8 -2.99 -8.09 -17.84
N GLN A 9 -2.48 -7.58 -18.96
CA GLN A 9 -1.34 -6.69 -19.04
C GLN A 9 -1.27 -5.80 -17.79
N GLY A 10 -0.20 -5.96 -17.02
CA GLY A 10 0.06 -5.18 -15.82
C GLY A 10 -0.01 -3.70 -16.16
N GLU A 11 -0.99 -3.02 -15.57
CA GLU A 11 -1.01 -1.57 -15.46
C GLU A 11 0.38 -1.17 -14.94
N ALA A 12 1.14 -0.46 -15.77
CA ALA A 12 2.47 0.01 -15.44
C ALA A 12 2.44 0.59 -14.03
N GLU A 13 3.27 0.04 -13.14
CA GLU A 13 3.40 0.44 -11.75
C GLU A 13 3.76 1.93 -11.69
N GLU A 14 2.75 2.79 -11.69
CA GLU A 14 2.95 4.22 -11.55
C GLU A 14 3.26 4.46 -10.08
N VAL A 15 4.55 4.36 -9.73
CA VAL A 15 5.07 4.69 -8.41
C VAL A 15 4.68 6.13 -8.12
N LYS A 16 3.64 6.30 -7.32
CA LYS A 16 3.03 7.62 -7.13
C LYS A 16 3.76 8.42 -6.07
N TYR A 17 4.32 7.75 -5.07
CA TYR A 17 5.11 8.40 -4.03
C TYR A 17 6.35 7.58 -3.69
N GLN A 18 7.50 8.25 -3.71
CA GLN A 18 8.76 7.71 -3.24
C GLN A 18 9.31 8.65 -2.16
N GLU A 19 9.28 8.21 -0.91
CA GLU A 19 9.87 8.95 0.20
C GLU A 19 11.04 8.18 0.81
N ARG A 20 11.93 8.91 1.49
CA ARG A 20 13.02 8.34 2.28
C ARG A 20 12.87 8.83 3.71
N LYS A 21 13.10 7.92 4.65
CA LYS A 21 13.14 8.28 6.07
C LYS A 21 14.20 9.35 6.30
N ARG A 22 13.85 10.35 7.11
CA ARG A 22 14.75 11.45 7.49
C ARG A 22 15.02 11.40 8.99
N LEU A 23 16.21 11.83 9.40
CA LEU A 23 16.53 12.02 10.81
C LEU A 23 15.88 13.28 11.37
N LEU A 24 15.24 13.15 12.54
CA LEU A 24 14.61 14.26 13.28
C LEU A 24 15.58 15.42 13.60
N PHE A 25 16.87 15.12 13.83
CA PHE A 25 17.82 16.09 14.39
C PHE A 25 18.67 16.84 13.36
N PHE A 26 18.78 16.34 12.11
CA PHE A 26 19.68 16.90 11.10
C PHE A 26 19.08 16.99 9.69
N GLY A 27 17.85 16.49 9.46
CA GLY A 27 17.21 16.55 8.14
C GLY A 27 17.92 15.74 7.04
N LEU A 28 19.04 15.09 7.35
CA LEU A 28 19.82 14.26 6.46
C LEU A 28 19.18 12.87 6.32
N PRO A 29 19.09 12.32 5.09
CA PRO A 29 18.56 10.99 4.83
C PRO A 29 19.64 9.93 5.09
N TRP A 30 20.13 9.83 6.33
CA TRP A 30 21.15 8.83 6.68
C TRP A 30 20.55 7.45 7.00
N THR A 31 19.23 7.39 7.19
CA THR A 31 18.50 6.13 7.25
C THR A 31 18.27 5.63 5.82
N PHE A 32 18.81 4.45 5.51
CA PHE A 32 18.62 3.73 4.25
C PHE A 32 17.22 3.10 4.15
N THR A 33 16.21 3.81 4.63
CA THR A 33 14.83 3.36 4.56
C THR A 33 14.13 4.06 3.40
N LYS A 34 13.67 3.27 2.44
CA LYS A 34 12.96 3.73 1.25
C LYS A 34 11.51 3.28 1.35
N TYR A 35 10.62 4.25 1.16
CA TYR A 35 9.18 4.05 1.13
C TYR A 35 8.70 4.21 -0.29
N THR A 36 8.22 3.13 -0.90
CA THR A 36 7.67 3.12 -2.25
C THR A 36 6.19 2.83 -2.15
N ILE A 37 5.35 3.76 -2.62
CA ILE A 37 3.90 3.62 -2.56
C ILE A 37 3.39 3.61 -4.00
N SER A 38 2.92 2.44 -4.40
CA SER A 38 2.24 2.19 -5.66
C SER A 38 0.72 2.13 -5.43
N GLN A 39 -0.05 2.05 -6.51
CA GLN A 39 -1.51 2.00 -6.41
C GLN A 39 -2.00 0.68 -5.80
N ASP A 40 -1.32 -0.42 -6.10
CA ASP A 40 -1.74 -1.77 -5.70
C ASP A 40 -0.96 -2.32 -4.49
N MET A 41 0.22 -1.78 -4.20
CA MET A 41 1.06 -2.23 -3.09
C MET A 41 1.92 -1.12 -2.49
N ILE A 42 2.32 -1.34 -1.24
CA ILE A 42 3.19 -0.49 -0.45
C ILE A 42 4.44 -1.32 -0.13
N THR A 43 5.60 -0.82 -0.49
CA THR A 43 6.89 -1.46 -0.23
C THR A 43 7.70 -0.58 0.71
N VAL A 44 8.22 -1.21 1.77
CA VAL A 44 9.08 -0.56 2.75
C VAL A 44 10.40 -1.33 2.82
N ASP A 45 11.44 -0.71 2.26
CA ASP A 45 12.80 -1.24 2.32
C ASP A 45 13.48 -0.63 3.54
N GLU A 46 13.82 -1.43 4.55
CA GLU A 46 14.59 -0.96 5.72
C GLU A 46 15.91 -1.72 5.81
N GLY A 47 17.06 -1.02 5.88
CA GLY A 47 18.31 -1.71 6.14
C GLY A 47 19.59 -0.97 5.78
N LEU A 48 20.62 -1.12 6.62
CA LEU A 48 22.00 -0.69 6.30
C LEU A 48 22.90 -1.90 5.95
N ILE A 49 22.81 -2.97 6.74
CA ILE A 49 23.63 -4.18 6.63
C ILE A 49 22.75 -5.39 6.26
N LYS A 50 21.59 -5.51 6.91
CA LYS A 50 20.50 -6.43 6.55
C LYS A 50 19.42 -5.58 5.91
N VAL A 51 19.03 -5.92 4.68
CA VAL A 51 17.90 -5.29 3.97
C VAL A 51 16.67 -6.16 4.25
N GLU A 52 15.67 -5.57 4.88
CA GLU A 52 14.36 -6.17 5.08
C GLU A 52 13.37 -5.43 4.19
N GLU A 53 12.76 -6.16 3.27
CA GLU A 53 11.73 -5.68 2.34
C GLU A 53 10.38 -6.13 2.89
N ASN A 54 9.55 -5.17 3.30
CA ASN A 54 8.21 -5.43 3.81
C ASN A 54 7.19 -4.91 2.81
N ASP A 55 6.55 -5.84 2.12
CA ASP A 55 5.51 -5.55 1.14
C ASP A 55 4.11 -5.76 1.70
N CYS A 56 3.23 -4.81 1.43
CA CYS A 56 1.82 -4.92 1.78
C CYS A 56 0.94 -4.54 0.59
N TYR A 57 0.08 -5.46 0.16
CA TYR A 57 -0.91 -5.15 -0.86
C TYR A 57 -2.00 -4.20 -0.33
N MET A 58 -2.36 -3.23 -1.16
CA MET A 58 -3.31 -2.17 -0.83
C MET A 58 -4.70 -2.72 -0.46
N TYR A 59 -5.14 -3.81 -1.11
CA TYR A 59 -6.43 -4.45 -0.80
C TYR A 59 -6.49 -5.10 0.58
N LYS A 60 -5.33 -5.45 1.18
CA LYS A 60 -5.24 -6.03 2.53
C LYS A 60 -5.18 -4.97 3.63
N VAL A 61 -4.90 -3.72 3.28
CA VAL A 61 -4.90 -2.60 4.22
C VAL A 61 -6.32 -2.39 4.74
N GLN A 62 -6.47 -2.40 6.06
CA GLN A 62 -7.74 -2.23 6.76
C GLN A 62 -7.92 -0.81 7.27
N ASP A 63 -6.89 -0.27 7.93
CA ASP A 63 -6.94 1.06 8.52
C ASP A 63 -5.58 1.75 8.40
N VAL A 64 -5.61 3.08 8.33
CA VAL A 64 -4.42 3.93 8.16
C VAL A 64 -4.44 5.04 9.21
N LYS A 65 -3.50 4.96 10.16
CA LYS A 65 -3.34 5.93 11.24
C LYS A 65 -2.17 6.86 10.97
N LEU A 66 -2.34 8.14 11.28
CA LEU A 66 -1.28 9.14 11.28
C LEU A 66 -0.96 9.53 12.73
N THR A 67 0.30 9.39 13.11
CA THR A 67 0.82 9.82 14.41
C THR A 67 1.94 10.83 14.16
N ALA A 68 1.95 11.93 14.91
CA ALA A 68 3.03 12.90 14.86
C ALA A 68 3.38 13.33 16.28
N THR A 69 4.62 13.05 16.69
CA THR A 69 5.21 13.50 17.95
C THR A 69 5.47 15.02 17.91
N LEU A 70 5.66 15.63 19.08
CA LEU A 70 5.95 17.07 19.18
C LEU A 70 7.11 17.54 18.28
N PRO A 71 8.29 16.89 18.26
CA PRO A 71 9.36 17.29 17.35
C PRO A 71 8.97 17.09 15.88
N GLU A 72 8.34 15.97 15.52
CA GLU A 72 7.87 15.74 14.15
C GLU A 72 6.92 16.86 13.68
N ARG A 73 6.01 17.32 14.54
CA ARG A 73 5.11 18.44 14.22
C ARG A 73 5.84 19.76 13.99
N ILE A 74 6.93 20.02 14.73
CA ILE A 74 7.74 21.24 14.56
C ILE A 74 8.53 21.18 13.24
N PHE A 75 9.01 20.00 12.85
CA PHE A 75 9.76 19.78 11.60
C PHE A 75 8.88 19.46 10.38
N GLY A 76 7.55 19.42 10.55
CA GLY A 76 6.62 19.07 9.47
C GLY A 76 6.74 17.61 9.00
N LEU A 77 7.13 16.72 9.90
CA LEU A 77 7.19 15.27 9.68
C LEU A 77 5.99 14.59 10.34
N GLY A 78 5.74 13.33 9.95
CA GLY A 78 4.78 12.46 10.60
C GLY A 78 5.05 11.00 10.30
N THR A 79 4.46 10.13 11.11
CA THR A 79 4.58 8.69 11.00
C THR A 79 3.22 8.08 10.66
N ILE A 80 3.14 7.36 9.55
CA ILE A 80 1.94 6.66 9.09
C ILE A 80 2.05 5.20 9.52
N ILE A 81 0.98 4.66 10.09
CA ILE A 81 0.87 3.25 10.49
C ILE A 81 -0.29 2.66 9.69
N CYS A 82 0.02 1.71 8.82
CA CYS A 82 -0.97 0.96 8.07
C CYS A 82 -1.22 -0.37 8.78
N TYR A 83 -2.46 -0.63 9.15
CA TYR A 83 -2.90 -1.90 9.70
C TYR A 83 -3.36 -2.79 8.56
N THR A 84 -2.77 -3.96 8.47
CA THR A 84 -3.07 -4.94 7.43
C THR A 84 -3.68 -6.19 8.06
N GLY A 85 -4.55 -6.86 7.30
CA GLY A 85 -5.12 -8.15 7.68
C GLY A 85 -4.19 -9.33 7.40
N ASP A 86 -2.93 -9.12 7.02
CA ASP A 86 -1.99 -10.20 6.75
C ASP A 86 -1.49 -10.87 8.03
N VAL A 87 -1.13 -12.14 7.91
CA VAL A 87 -0.70 -12.97 9.06
C VAL A 87 0.78 -12.77 9.40
N THR A 88 1.60 -12.43 8.40
CA THR A 88 3.05 -12.25 8.56
C THR A 88 3.39 -10.89 9.16
N ASP A 89 2.79 -9.83 8.63
CA ASP A 89 3.09 -8.46 9.02
C ASP A 89 1.78 -7.79 9.37
N LYS A 90 1.52 -7.55 10.66
CA LYS A 90 0.25 -7.00 11.14
C LYS A 90 0.19 -5.47 11.04
N GLU A 91 1.35 -4.83 11.03
CA GLU A 91 1.49 -3.38 10.97
C GLU A 91 2.67 -2.95 10.11
N LEU A 92 2.44 -2.01 9.20
CA LEU A 92 3.45 -1.40 8.35
C LEU A 92 3.64 0.05 8.78
N ARG A 93 4.85 0.42 9.19
CA ARG A 93 5.15 1.75 9.74
C ARG A 93 6.01 2.55 8.78
N LEU A 94 5.46 3.64 8.26
CA LEU A 94 6.22 4.62 7.49
C LEU A 94 6.57 5.82 8.39
N SER A 95 7.82 5.86 8.85
CA SER A 95 8.29 6.82 9.87
C SER A 95 8.96 8.06 9.27
N HIS A 96 8.79 9.21 9.94
CA HIS A 96 9.46 10.47 9.61
C HIS A 96 9.26 10.94 8.15
N ILE A 97 8.02 10.85 7.66
CA ILE A 97 7.58 11.27 6.33
C ILE A 97 7.20 12.75 6.35
N LYS A 98 7.59 13.52 5.34
CA LYS A 98 7.28 14.95 5.26
C LYS A 98 5.83 15.19 4.82
N HIS A 99 5.38 14.49 3.79
CA HIS A 99 4.01 14.63 3.26
C HIS A 99 3.03 13.63 3.90
N ALA A 100 3.17 13.39 5.20
CA ALA A 100 2.48 12.28 5.87
C ALA A 100 0.96 12.39 5.80
N LYS A 101 0.42 13.62 5.81
CA LYS A 101 -1.02 13.88 5.68
C LYS A 101 -1.55 13.61 4.27
N GLU A 102 -0.80 14.00 3.24
CA GLU A 102 -1.16 13.76 1.84
C GLU A 102 -1.11 12.27 1.52
N ILE A 103 -0.02 11.61 1.91
CA ILE A 103 0.16 10.17 1.73
C ILE A 103 -0.93 9.39 2.46
N LYS A 104 -1.27 9.76 3.71
CA LYS A 104 -2.39 9.15 4.44
C LYS A 104 -3.70 9.22 3.65
N ASN A 105 -4.05 10.41 3.13
CA ASN A 105 -5.27 10.58 2.35
C ASN A 105 -5.24 9.79 1.04
N TYR A 106 -4.07 9.67 0.41
CA TYR A 106 -3.89 8.83 -0.76
C TYR A 106 -4.10 7.35 -0.44
N LEU A 107 -3.46 6.84 0.62
CA LEU A 107 -3.61 5.44 1.07
C LEU A 107 -5.05 5.08 1.43
N LEU A 108 -5.79 6.01 2.06
CA LEU A 108 -7.21 5.81 2.34
C LEU A 108 -8.02 5.64 1.04
N LYS A 109 -7.81 6.53 0.06
CA LYS A 109 -8.51 6.44 -1.24
C LYS A 109 -8.11 5.20 -2.03
N ALA A 110 -6.82 4.87 -2.05
CA ALA A 110 -6.28 3.72 -2.78
C ALA A 110 -6.80 2.38 -2.21
N SER A 111 -6.83 2.24 -0.87
CA SER A 111 -7.37 1.05 -0.21
C SER A 111 -8.87 0.89 -0.43
N GLU A 112 -9.64 1.98 -0.45
CA GLU A 112 -11.05 1.95 -0.80
C GLU A 112 -11.27 1.54 -2.27
N ALA A 113 -10.54 2.15 -3.21
CA ALA A 113 -10.63 1.83 -4.63
C ALA A 113 -10.27 0.37 -4.93
N ALA A 114 -9.20 -0.15 -4.30
CA ALA A 114 -8.80 -1.54 -4.44
C ALA A 114 -9.88 -2.52 -3.93
N ARG A 115 -10.55 -2.19 -2.81
CA ARG A 115 -11.66 -2.98 -2.28
C ARG A 115 -12.87 -2.98 -3.22
N ILE A 116 -13.19 -1.84 -3.81
CA ILE A 116 -14.29 -1.72 -4.78
C ILE A 116 -14.00 -2.55 -6.04
N LYS A 117 -12.77 -2.44 -6.60
CA LYS A 117 -12.34 -3.22 -7.79
C LYS A 117 -12.58 -4.72 -7.58
N ARG A 118 -12.21 -5.25 -6.40
CA ARG A 118 -12.45 -6.66 -6.05
C ARG A 118 -13.92 -7.01 -5.88
N ARG A 119 -14.72 -6.12 -5.26
CA ARG A 119 -16.16 -6.35 -5.10
C ARG A 119 -16.87 -6.45 -6.45
N THR A 120 -16.52 -5.58 -7.40
CA THR A 120 -17.12 -5.58 -8.73
C THR A 120 -16.71 -6.82 -9.53
N LEU A 121 -15.44 -7.22 -9.47
CA LEU A 121 -14.96 -8.44 -10.13
C LEU A 121 -15.69 -9.69 -9.63
N ASN A 122 -15.87 -9.82 -8.31
CA ASN A 122 -16.60 -10.95 -7.74
C ASN A 122 -18.10 -10.98 -8.12
N MET A 123 -18.72 -9.83 -8.37
CA MET A 123 -20.12 -9.78 -8.80
C MET A 123 -20.30 -10.16 -10.28
N GLN A 124 -19.33 -9.83 -11.14
CA GLN A 124 -19.38 -10.18 -12.56
C GLN A 124 -19.27 -11.70 -12.78
N ASP A 125 -18.46 -12.39 -11.97
CA ASP A 125 -18.28 -13.85 -12.03
C ASP A 125 -19.55 -14.63 -11.62
N ILE A 126 -20.32 -14.10 -10.66
CA ILE A 126 -21.59 -14.70 -10.21
C ILE A 126 -22.67 -14.64 -11.31
N GLY A 127 -22.63 -13.65 -12.20
CA GLY A 127 -23.59 -13.52 -13.30
C GLY A 127 -23.31 -14.46 -14.49
N ALA A 128 -22.06 -14.89 -14.67
CA ALA A 128 -21.67 -15.76 -15.77
C ALA A 128 -21.93 -17.25 -15.47
N GLY A 129 -21.87 -17.68 -14.20
CA GLY A 129 -22.11 -19.07 -13.81
C GLY A 129 -23.58 -19.52 -13.72
N ILE A 130 -24.55 -18.61 -13.86
CA ILE A 130 -25.99 -18.94 -13.78
C ILE A 130 -26.60 -19.04 -15.19
N ALA A 131 -25.93 -18.50 -16.22
CA ALA A 131 -26.48 -18.47 -17.58
C ALA A 131 -26.29 -19.79 -18.36
N ASP A 132 -25.38 -20.68 -17.94
CA ASP A 132 -25.10 -21.96 -18.62
C ASP A 132 -25.88 -23.17 -18.08
N ASP A 133 -26.58 -23.04 -16.95
CA ASP A 133 -27.34 -24.13 -16.30
C ASP A 133 -28.88 -23.98 -16.41
N VAL A 134 -29.36 -23.20 -17.39
CA VAL A 134 -30.80 -23.05 -17.68
C VAL A 134 -31.13 -23.44 -19.13
N ASP A 135 -30.64 -24.60 -19.56
CA ASP A 135 -31.22 -25.34 -20.69
C ASP A 135 -31.26 -26.84 -20.36
N LEU A 136 -32.50 -27.36 -20.34
CA LEU A 136 -32.98 -28.75 -20.27
C LEU A 136 -33.42 -29.34 -18.90
#